data_AF-A0A9E0YLK6-F1
#
_entry.id   AF-A0A9E0YLK6-F1
#
_cell.length_a   1.000
_cell.length_b   1.000
_cell.length_c   1.000
_cell.angle_alpha   90.00
_cell.angle_beta   90.00
_cell.angle_gamma   90.00
#
_symmetry.space_group_name_H-M   'P 1'
#
loop_
_entity.id
_entity.type
_entity.pdbx_description
1 polymer ?
#
loop_
_entity_poly.entity_id
_entity_poly.type
_entity_poly.pdbx_seq_one_letter_code
_entity_poly.pdbx_strand_id
1 'polypeptide(L)' 'MRAITFKEKGEYEYRKAYPVPELGERDVLIDISQCGLCGTDVHIYKGEF' A
#
# COMPACT_ATOMS: atom_id res chain seq x y z
N MET A 1 -2.18 -4.19 11.22
CA MET A 1 -3.13 -4.20 10.08
C MET A 1 -2.61 -5.10 8.95
N ARG A 2 -3.45 -5.42 7.95
CA ARG A 2 -3.05 -6.16 6.75
C ARG A 2 -2.68 -5.16 5.65
N ALA A 3 -1.67 -5.46 4.84
CA ALA A 3 -1.20 -4.55 3.79
C ALA A 3 -0.60 -5.31 2.60
N ILE A 4 -0.63 -4.70 1.42
CA ILE A 4 0.20 -5.10 0.27
C ILE A 4 1.34 -4.07 0.16
N THR A 5 2.57 -4.54 0.06
CA THR A 5 3.76 -3.69 -0.11
C THR A 5 4.51 -4.07 -1.38
N PHE A 6 4.88 -3.10 -2.20
CA PHE A 6 5.77 -3.30 -3.35
C PHE A 6 7.23 -3.14 -2.88
N LYS A 7 8.07 -4.15 -3.12
CA LYS A 7 9.49 -4.11 -2.73
C LYS A 7 10.37 -3.68 -3.89
N GLU A 8 10.13 -4.31 -5.04
CA GLU A 8 10.84 -4.06 -6.28
C GLU A 8 9.94 -4.37 -7.48
N LYS A 9 10.44 -4.09 -8.69
CA LYS A 9 9.72 -4.38 -9.93
C LYS A 9 9.35 -5.85 -9.97
N GLY A 10 8.06 -6.12 -10.20
CA GLY A 10 7.52 -7.48 -10.29
C GLY A 10 7.36 -8.19 -8.94
N GLU A 11 7.63 -7.52 -7.81
CA GLU A 11 7.49 -8.12 -6.48
C GLU A 11 6.60 -7.29 -5.55
N TYR A 12 5.49 -7.91 -5.13
CA TYR A 12 4.68 -7.45 -4.02
C TYR A 12 4.62 -8.50 -2.92
N GLU A 13 4.39 -8.03 -1.69
CA GLU A 13 4.23 -8.88 -0.52
C GLU A 13 2.89 -8.58 0.16
N TYR A 14 2.09 -9.61 0.40
CA TYR A 14 0.91 -9.50 1.25
C TYR A 14 1.29 -9.78 2.71
N ARG A 15 1.25 -8.74 3.53
CA ARG A 15 1.61 -8.78 4.95
C ARG A 15 0.36 -8.89 5.80
N LYS A 16 0.28 -9.96 6.61
CA LYS A 16 -0.80 -10.14 7.61
C LYS A 16 -0.64 -9.21 8.82
N ALA A 17 0.58 -8.78 9.11
CA ALA A 17 0.91 -7.87 10.19
C ALA A 17 1.83 -6.74 9.68
N TYR A 18 1.26 -5.54 9.60
CA TYR A 18 1.96 -4.28 9.31
C TYR A 18 1.66 -3.28 10.44
N PRO A 19 2.65 -2.50 10.92
CA PRO A 19 2.47 -1.58 12.04
C PRO A 19 1.51 -0.45 11.67
N VAL A 20 0.77 0.03 12.67
CA VAL A 20 0.03 1.30 12.56
C VAL A 20 1.07 2.43 12.55
N PRO A 21 0.98 3.40 11.63
CA PRO A 21 1.93 4.50 11.58
C PRO A 21 1.80 5.42 12.80
N GLU A 22 2.88 6.10 13.16
CA GLU A 22 2.84 7.22 14.10
C GLU A 22 2.15 8.41 13.44
N LEU A 23 1.31 9.12 14.20
CA LEU A 23 0.53 10.25 13.70
C LEU A 23 1.16 11.57 14.13
N GLY A 24 1.41 12.46 13.19
CA GLY A 24 1.76 13.85 13.45
C GLY A 24 0.55 14.70 13.82
N GLU A 25 0.79 15.97 14.17
CA GLU A 25 -0.24 16.91 14.63
C GLU A 25 -1.38 17.11 13.62
N ARG A 26 -1.11 16.91 12.33
CA ARG A 26 -2.07 17.15 11.24
C ARG A 26 -2.55 15.87 10.54
N ASP A 27 -2.14 14.71 11.04
CA ASP A 27 -2.50 13.44 10.42
C ASP A 27 -3.84 12.93 10.97
N VAL A 28 -4.55 12.19 10.14
CA VAL A 28 -5.74 11.44 10.54
C VAL A 28 -5.57 9.97 10.17
N LEU A 29 -5.98 9.09 11.08
CA LEU A 29 -6.00 7.66 10.82
C LEU A 29 -7.36 7.27 10.24
N ILE A 30 -7.34 6.65 9.06
CA ILE A 30 -8.54 6.24 8.33
C ILE A 30 -8.65 4.72 8.35
N ASP A 31 -9.80 4.20 8.78
CA ASP A 31 -10.14 2.79 8.63
C ASP A 31 -10.66 2.53 7.21
N ILE A 32 -9.84 1.89 6.38
CA ILE A 32 -10.14 1.65 4.97
C ILE A 32 -11.19 0.54 4.85
N SER A 33 -12.39 0.88 4.38
CA SER A 33 -13.44 -0.10 4.07
C SER A 33 -13.22 -0.78 2.72
N GLN A 34 -12.78 -0.01 1.70
CA GLN A 34 -12.58 -0.47 0.32
C GLN A 34 -11.46 0.35 -0.35
N CYS A 35 -10.69 -0.31 -1.23
CA CYS A 35 -9.67 0.32 -2.07
C CYS A 35 -9.72 -0.32 -3.46
N GLY A 36 -9.86 0.49 -4.50
CA GLY A 36 -9.87 0.02 -5.88
C GLY A 36 -8.45 -0.15 -6.43
N LEU A 37 -8.31 -0.98 -7.46
CA LEU A 37 -7.08 -1.08 -8.26
C LEU A 37 -7.21 -0.20 -9.51
N CYS A 38 -6.23 0.66 -9.72
CA CYS A 38 -6.08 1.49 -10.90
C CYS A 38 -5.14 0.80 -11.91
N GLY A 39 -5.26 1.16 -13.20
CA GLY A 39 -4.30 0.73 -14.21
C GLY A 39 -2.85 1.12 -13.86
N THR A 40 -2.66 2.24 -13.17
CA THR A 40 -1.35 2.69 -12.69
C THR A 40 -0.69 1.70 -11.73
N ASP A 41 -1.45 0.95 -10.93
CA ASP A 41 -0.88 -0.07 -10.03
C ASP A 41 -0.16 -1.16 -10.83
N VAL A 42 -0.69 -1.50 -12.02
CA VAL A 42 -0.07 -2.47 -12.95
C VAL A 42 1.21 -1.88 -13.56
N HIS A 43 1.20 -0.61 -13.95
CA HIS A 43 2.38 0.07 -14.47
C HIS A 43 3.51 0.15 -13.41
N ILE A 44 3.17 0.42 -12.15
CA ILE A 44 4.11 0.39 -11.01
C ILE A 44 4.67 -1.02 -10.83
N TYR A 45 3.80 -2.04 -10.80
CA TYR A 45 4.24 -3.44 -10.65
C TYR A 45 5.21 -3.86 -11.77
N LYS A 46 4.96 -3.43 -13.01
CA LYS A 46 5.85 -3.73 -14.15
C LYS A 46 7.09 -2.83 -14.21
N GLY A 47 7.21 -1.84 -13.34
CA GLY A 47 8.28 -0.85 -13.36
C GLY A 47 8.37 -0.12 -14.69
N GLU A 48 7.24 0.42 -15.15
CA GLU A 48 7.09 1.17 -16.41
C GLU A 48 7.25 2.71 -16.21
N PHE A 49 7.99 3.14 -15.17
CA PHE A 49 8.26 4.54 -14.83
C PHE A 49 9.72 4.79 -14.47
#